data_AF-A0A950N698-F1
#
_entry.id   AF-A0A950N698-F1
#
_cell.length_a   1.000
_cell.length_b   1.000
_cell.length_c   1.000
_cell.angle_alpha   90.00
_cell.angle_beta   90.00
_cell.angle_gamma   90.00
#
_symmetry.space_group_name_H-M   'P 1'
#
loop_
_entity.id
_entity.type
_entity.pdbx_description
1 polymer ?
#
loop_
_entity_poly.entity_id
_entity_poly.type
_entity_poly.pdbx_seq_one_letter_code
_entity_poly.pdbx_strand_id
1 'polypeptide(L)'
;MNHRLAVLALSALLTAWGCAPNQLGGLLGNTKVSMKLKNGEKIEGTVLQNGDGGSTMQLTYGTVTVTTGDIASVESSEPAPLPTVGIGRLAKWDHCLHTLVSIEPPLPQVSPIAATVIDKGIFRNVPYLSHRFGEIEFNIYGDPDEPAGLEIGIYDRAPSPEQRRRCLHAISQLLPDMADRNALMGMNLERSSLTRGSLTFEITPATAEDAYGGWWISIYDVRQIDQQRATPKELAQITVDRAPQAATPVSSDLLRWREQEIKMARPGVPGLPQGRVFLRGIHRKNGVYVAPTTL
;
A
#
# COMPACT_ATOMS: atom_id res chain seq x y z
N MET A 1 33.95 23.02 41.00
CA MET A 1 33.07 21.83 41.08
C MET A 1 32.41 21.65 39.73
N ASN A 2 32.82 20.59 39.02
CA ASN A 2 32.44 20.23 37.66
C ASN A 2 31.28 19.25 37.68
N HIS A 3 30.25 19.44 36.83
CA HIS A 3 29.43 18.38 36.21
C HIS A 3 28.79 18.99 34.96
N ARG A 4 29.49 19.03 33.81
CA ARG A 4 29.47 18.08 32.68
C ARG A 4 28.07 17.70 32.18
N LEU A 5 27.70 18.34 31.06
CA LEU A 5 26.77 17.86 30.04
C LEU A 5 27.17 16.47 29.53
N ALA A 6 26.18 15.62 29.26
CA ALA A 6 26.32 14.46 28.39
C ALA A 6 25.43 14.69 27.14
N VAL A 7 26.08 15.09 26.05
CA VAL A 7 25.53 15.04 24.69
C VAL A 7 25.88 13.67 24.15
N LEU A 8 24.88 12.84 23.87
CA LEU A 8 25.05 11.56 23.17
C LEU A 8 24.98 11.84 21.67
N ALA A 9 26.15 11.99 21.05
CA ALA A 9 26.33 11.83 19.61
C ALA A 9 26.49 10.34 19.33
N LEU A 10 25.60 9.77 18.51
CA LEU A 10 25.76 8.40 18.01
C LEU A 10 26.28 8.46 16.57
N SER A 11 27.49 7.95 16.41
CA SER A 11 28.32 8.01 15.22
C SER A 11 27.76 7.18 14.06
N ALA A 12 27.77 7.78 12.87
CA ALA A 12 27.67 7.06 11.60
C ALA A 12 28.97 6.29 11.34
N LEU A 13 28.84 5.01 11.00
CA LEU A 13 29.95 4.17 10.52
C LEU A 13 29.66 3.80 9.06
N LEU A 14 30.39 4.45 8.16
CA LEU A 14 30.54 4.08 6.76
C LEU A 14 31.65 3.04 6.65
N THR A 15 31.34 1.85 6.12
CA THR A 15 32.35 0.96 5.54
C THR A 15 31.90 0.54 4.16
N ALA A 16 32.85 0.64 3.21
CA ALA A 16 32.68 0.31 1.81
C ALA A 16 33.46 -0.97 1.47
N TRP A 17 32.82 -1.81 0.64
CA TRP A 17 33.35 -2.82 -0.31
C TRP A 17 33.54 -4.29 0.12
N GLY A 18 32.88 -5.18 -0.66
CA GLY A 18 33.09 -6.63 -0.74
C GLY A 18 31.83 -7.38 -1.23
N CYS A 19 31.83 -7.90 -2.47
CA CYS A 19 30.67 -8.57 -3.09
C CYS A 19 30.31 -9.95 -2.50
N ALA A 20 29.00 -10.11 -2.18
CA ALA A 20 28.18 -11.32 -1.94
C ALA A 20 28.54 -12.27 -0.76
N PRO A 21 27.57 -12.89 -0.04
CA PRO A 21 26.12 -12.95 -0.23
C PRO A 21 25.34 -12.40 1.00
N ASN A 22 24.94 -11.13 0.97
CA ASN A 22 23.86 -10.57 1.82
C ASN A 22 23.51 -9.13 1.42
N GLN A 23 23.49 -8.82 0.11
CA GLN A 23 23.47 -7.42 -0.37
C GLN A 23 22.23 -6.60 0.01
N LEU A 24 21.13 -7.25 0.40
CA LEU A 24 19.91 -6.59 0.89
C LEU A 24 19.68 -6.75 2.39
N GLY A 25 20.23 -7.80 3.01
CA GLY A 25 20.00 -8.11 4.43
C GLY A 25 20.54 -7.06 5.40
N GLY A 26 21.39 -6.15 4.93
CA GLY A 26 21.89 -5.00 5.70
C GLY A 26 21.25 -3.66 5.33
N LEU A 27 20.38 -3.60 4.32
CA LEU A 27 19.70 -2.35 3.93
C LEU A 27 18.48 -2.18 4.83
N LEU A 28 18.60 -1.26 5.78
CA LEU A 28 17.52 -0.91 6.71
C LEU A 28 16.29 -0.42 5.92
N GLY A 29 15.09 -0.68 6.44
CA GLY A 29 13.87 -0.08 5.91
C GLY A 29 14.04 1.44 5.80
N ASN A 30 13.61 2.03 4.68
CA ASN A 30 13.89 3.42 4.28
C ASN A 30 15.27 3.66 3.63
N THR A 31 15.78 2.71 2.86
CA THR A 31 16.98 2.90 2.02
C THR A 31 16.60 3.03 0.55
N LYS A 32 16.98 4.14 -0.09
CA LYS A 32 16.84 4.31 -1.54
C LYS A 32 17.96 3.57 -2.25
N VAL A 33 17.61 2.81 -3.27
CA VAL A 33 18.50 1.91 -3.99
C VAL A 33 18.31 2.01 -5.49
N SER A 34 19.40 1.84 -6.21
CA SER A 34 19.41 1.55 -7.65
C SER A 34 19.97 0.14 -7.83
N MET A 35 19.26 -0.73 -8.53
CA MET A 35 19.69 -2.10 -8.77
C MET A 35 19.60 -2.46 -10.24
N LYS A 36 20.59 -3.23 -10.69
CA LYS A 36 20.53 -3.95 -11.96
C LYS A 36 20.01 -5.35 -11.71
N LEU A 37 18.96 -5.73 -12.43
CA LEU A 37 18.38 -7.07 -12.41
C LEU A 37 19.11 -7.99 -13.39
N LYS A 38 19.02 -9.31 -13.15
CA LYS A 38 19.65 -10.33 -14.02
C LYS A 38 19.07 -10.38 -15.43
N ASN A 39 17.85 -9.90 -15.61
CA ASN A 39 17.23 -9.73 -16.92
C ASN A 39 17.76 -8.49 -17.70
N GLY A 40 18.66 -7.71 -17.09
CA GLY A 40 19.26 -6.51 -17.68
C GLY A 40 18.56 -5.20 -17.34
N GLU A 41 17.38 -5.25 -16.72
CA GLU A 41 16.62 -4.07 -16.32
C GLU A 41 17.28 -3.36 -15.14
N LYS A 42 16.97 -2.06 -15.01
CA LYS A 42 17.35 -1.24 -13.88
C LYS A 42 16.09 -0.90 -13.09
N ILE A 43 16.15 -1.03 -11.77
CA ILE A 43 15.10 -0.59 -10.86
C ILE A 43 15.63 0.44 -9.90
N GLU A 44 14.85 1.48 -9.65
CA GLU A 44 15.14 2.52 -8.67
C GLU A 44 13.94 2.65 -7.73
N GLY A 45 14.21 2.66 -6.43
CA GLY A 45 13.14 2.71 -5.44
C GLY A 45 13.66 2.73 -4.02
N THR A 46 12.74 2.64 -3.06
CA THR A 46 13.05 2.60 -1.63
C THR A 46 12.73 1.23 -1.07
N VAL A 47 13.69 0.58 -0.41
CA VAL A 47 13.45 -0.65 0.34
C VAL A 47 12.58 -0.31 1.54
N LEU A 48 11.35 -0.86 1.58
CA LEU A 48 10.41 -0.67 2.68
C LEU A 48 10.69 -1.67 3.80
N GLN A 49 10.84 -2.94 3.45
CA GLN A 49 10.95 -4.04 4.39
C GLN A 49 11.70 -5.21 3.76
N ASN A 50 12.52 -5.89 4.55
CA ASN A 50 13.14 -7.16 4.17
C ASN A 50 12.38 -8.31 4.83
N GLY A 51 12.24 -9.43 4.12
CA GLY A 51 11.76 -10.68 4.70
C GLY A 51 12.28 -11.89 3.94
N ASP A 52 11.88 -13.07 4.39
CA ASP A 52 12.45 -14.36 3.93
C ASP A 52 12.21 -14.61 2.43
N GLY A 53 11.14 -14.03 1.86
CA GLY A 53 10.80 -14.13 0.44
C GLY A 53 11.42 -13.05 -0.46
N GLY A 54 12.25 -12.17 0.09
CA GLY A 54 12.82 -11.02 -0.61
C GLY A 54 12.47 -9.68 0.04
N SER A 55 12.93 -8.60 -0.59
CA SER A 55 12.72 -7.23 -0.13
C SER A 55 11.53 -6.62 -0.85
N THR A 56 10.62 -6.01 -0.10
CA THR A 56 9.55 -5.19 -0.70
C THR A 56 10.09 -3.79 -0.96
N MET A 57 10.08 -3.40 -2.22
CA MET A 57 10.55 -2.11 -2.71
C MET A 57 9.38 -1.24 -3.14
N GLN A 58 9.40 0.02 -2.71
CA GLN A 58 8.56 1.10 -3.21
C GLN A 58 9.19 1.69 -4.47
N LEU A 59 8.44 1.70 -5.56
CA LEU A 59 8.78 2.34 -6.84
C LEU A 59 7.92 3.61 -7.01
N THR A 60 7.79 4.13 -8.24
CA THR A 60 6.85 5.23 -8.50
C THR A 60 5.42 4.69 -8.54
N TYR A 61 4.59 5.10 -7.59
CA TYR A 61 3.17 4.70 -7.44
C TYR A 61 2.88 3.19 -7.35
N GLY A 62 3.87 2.37 -6.99
CA GLY A 62 3.69 0.94 -6.82
C GLY A 62 4.72 0.33 -5.90
N THR A 63 4.49 -0.92 -5.50
CA THR A 63 5.49 -1.73 -4.80
C THR A 63 5.74 -3.04 -5.56
N VAL A 64 6.93 -3.59 -5.38
CA VAL A 64 7.36 -4.87 -5.96
C VAL A 64 8.13 -5.67 -4.92
N THR A 65 8.04 -7.00 -4.99
CA THR A 65 8.94 -7.88 -4.23
C THR A 65 10.11 -8.29 -5.11
N VAL A 66 11.32 -7.95 -4.67
CA VAL A 66 12.58 -8.29 -5.34
C VAL A 66 13.33 -9.32 -4.51
N THR A 67 13.70 -10.44 -5.12
CA THR A 67 14.50 -11.46 -4.45
C THR A 67 15.98 -11.25 -4.76
N THR A 68 16.86 -11.75 -3.90
CA THR A 68 18.31 -11.79 -4.18
C THR A 68 18.62 -12.61 -5.45
N GLY A 69 17.74 -13.54 -5.81
CA GLY A 69 17.80 -14.28 -7.07
C GLY A 69 17.62 -13.41 -8.31
N ASP A 70 16.89 -12.31 -8.20
CA ASP A 70 16.57 -11.40 -9.33
C ASP A 70 17.68 -10.36 -9.56
N ILE A 71 18.49 -10.07 -8.54
CA ILE A 71 19.45 -8.97 -8.54
C ILE A 71 20.79 -9.42 -9.11
N ALA A 72 21.30 -8.66 -10.08
CA ALA A 72 22.66 -8.82 -10.60
C ALA A 72 23.66 -7.98 -9.78
N SER A 73 23.31 -6.73 -9.47
CA SER A 73 24.14 -5.84 -8.65
C SER A 73 23.33 -4.67 -8.07
N VAL A 74 23.70 -4.23 -6.87
CA VAL A 74 23.27 -2.93 -6.31
C VAL A 74 24.24 -1.85 -6.79
N GLU A 75 23.75 -0.86 -7.54
CA GLU A 75 24.56 0.20 -8.14
C GLU A 75 24.73 1.39 -7.20
N SER A 76 23.70 1.71 -6.41
CA SER A 76 23.76 2.74 -5.38
C SER A 76 22.81 2.43 -4.22
N SER A 77 23.15 2.97 -3.06
CA SER A 77 22.36 2.87 -1.84
C SER A 77 22.57 4.13 -1.01
N GLU A 78 21.50 4.84 -0.70
CA GLU A 78 21.52 6.05 0.13
C GLU A 78 20.31 6.06 1.07
N PRO A 79 20.37 6.74 2.23
CA PRO A 79 19.19 6.94 3.06
C PRO A 79 18.08 7.62 2.25
N ALA A 80 16.88 7.04 2.25
CA ALA A 80 15.76 7.69 1.59
C ALA A 80 15.31 8.91 2.41
N PRO A 81 14.91 10.02 1.74
CA PRO A 81 14.28 11.13 2.44
C PRO A 81 13.02 10.64 3.17
N LEU A 82 12.73 11.22 4.33
CA LEU A 82 11.52 10.87 5.08
C LEU A 82 10.28 11.19 4.23
N PRO A 83 9.29 10.27 4.16
CA PRO A 83 8.05 10.52 3.43
C PRO A 83 7.31 11.72 4.01
N THR A 84 6.86 12.61 3.13
CA THR A 84 6.03 13.75 3.53
C THR A 84 4.59 13.30 3.73
N VAL A 85 3.99 13.70 4.86
CA VAL A 85 2.58 13.37 5.21
C VAL A 85 1.60 13.81 4.12
N GLY A 86 1.91 14.85 3.35
CA GLY A 86 0.99 15.52 2.42
C GLY A 86 0.37 16.77 3.03
N ILE A 87 -0.40 17.50 2.23
CA ILE A 87 -1.03 18.78 2.62
C ILE A 87 -2.48 18.55 3.13
N GLY A 88 -3.02 17.34 2.93
CA GLY A 88 -4.38 16.97 3.29
C GLY A 88 -4.52 16.31 4.66
N ARG A 89 -5.76 15.97 5.02
CA ARG A 89 -6.09 15.19 6.23
C ARG A 89 -5.91 13.67 6.04
N LEU A 90 -5.69 13.21 4.81
CA LEU A 90 -5.30 11.84 4.50
C LEU A 90 -3.84 11.84 4.05
N ALA A 91 -3.05 10.91 4.58
CA ALA A 91 -1.66 10.78 4.23
C ALA A 91 -1.47 10.29 2.78
N LYS A 92 -0.39 10.74 2.14
CA LYS A 92 0.03 10.24 0.82
C LYS A 92 0.43 8.77 0.88
N TRP A 93 0.41 8.11 -0.28
CA TRP A 93 0.58 6.67 -0.36
C TRP A 93 1.93 6.16 0.21
N ASP A 94 3.02 6.86 -0.08
CA ASP A 94 4.35 6.53 0.42
C ASP A 94 4.40 6.67 1.95
N HIS A 95 3.88 7.78 2.48
CA HIS A 95 3.78 7.98 3.92
C HIS A 95 2.94 6.91 4.59
N CYS A 96 1.84 6.47 3.97
CA CYS A 96 1.03 5.37 4.50
C CYS A 96 1.85 4.09 4.63
N LEU A 97 2.53 3.66 3.56
CA LEU A 97 3.29 2.41 3.57
C LEU A 97 4.44 2.46 4.57
N HIS A 98 5.22 3.54 4.57
CA HIS A 98 6.31 3.72 5.51
C HIS A 98 5.84 3.72 6.98
N THR A 99 4.69 4.33 7.26
CA THR A 99 4.10 4.31 8.60
C THR A 99 3.67 2.90 9.01
N LEU A 100 3.00 2.16 8.11
CA LEU A 100 2.50 0.82 8.40
C LEU A 100 3.62 -0.22 8.59
N VAL A 101 4.72 -0.13 7.83
CA VAL A 101 5.87 -1.04 8.01
C VAL A 101 6.70 -0.73 9.26
N SER A 102 6.55 0.47 9.83
CA SER A 102 7.31 0.94 11.00
C SER A 102 6.47 1.01 12.28
N ILE A 103 5.21 0.57 12.24
CA ILE A 103 4.31 0.64 13.39
C ILE A 103 4.71 -0.37 14.47
N GLU A 104 4.42 -0.05 15.73
CA GLU A 104 4.62 -0.95 16.87
C GLU A 104 3.27 -1.35 17.50
N PRO A 105 2.98 -2.67 17.66
CA PRO A 105 3.77 -3.81 17.23
C PRO A 105 3.80 -3.98 15.70
N PRO A 106 4.89 -4.54 15.13
CA PRO A 106 5.10 -4.60 13.68
C PRO A 106 4.01 -5.42 12.99
N LEU A 107 3.56 -4.94 11.82
CA LEU A 107 2.75 -5.73 10.91
C LEU A 107 3.61 -6.78 10.18
N PRO A 108 3.00 -7.89 9.71
CA PRO A 108 3.69 -8.85 8.84
C PRO A 108 4.26 -8.19 7.57
N GLN A 109 5.10 -8.91 6.83
CA GLN A 109 5.70 -8.38 5.62
C GLN A 109 4.65 -7.85 4.64
N VAL A 110 4.85 -6.61 4.16
CA VAL A 110 3.98 -6.00 3.16
C VAL A 110 4.16 -6.66 1.79
N SER A 111 3.04 -6.98 1.13
CA SER A 111 3.01 -7.51 -0.23
C SER A 111 1.99 -6.75 -1.09
N PRO A 112 2.35 -6.31 -2.30
CA PRO A 112 1.36 -5.75 -3.23
C PRO A 112 0.38 -6.81 -3.70
N ILE A 113 -0.89 -6.44 -3.86
CA ILE A 113 -1.92 -7.29 -4.48
C ILE A 113 -2.68 -6.53 -5.54
N ALA A 114 -3.26 -7.26 -6.50
CA ALA A 114 -4.05 -6.62 -7.54
C ALA A 114 -5.34 -6.03 -6.95
N ALA A 115 -5.60 -4.75 -7.25
CA ALA A 115 -6.80 -4.05 -6.81
C ALA A 115 -7.98 -4.42 -7.72
N THR A 116 -9.02 -5.04 -7.15
CA THR A 116 -10.22 -5.45 -7.90
C THR A 116 -11.13 -4.26 -8.14
N VAL A 117 -11.66 -4.12 -9.36
CA VAL A 117 -12.61 -3.04 -9.66
C VAL A 117 -13.86 -3.21 -8.79
N ILE A 118 -14.09 -2.23 -7.92
CA ILE A 118 -15.27 -2.17 -7.06
C ILE A 118 -16.46 -1.70 -7.88
N ASP A 119 -17.58 -2.42 -7.82
CA ASP A 119 -18.77 -2.14 -8.64
C ASP A 119 -19.95 -1.58 -7.83
N LYS A 120 -19.84 -1.53 -6.50
CA LYS A 120 -20.88 -1.07 -5.57
C LYS A 120 -20.31 -0.19 -4.45
N GLY A 121 -21.19 0.48 -3.71
CA GLY A 121 -20.80 1.33 -2.58
C GLY A 121 -20.09 2.62 -2.98
N ILE A 122 -19.59 3.34 -1.97
CA ILE A 122 -18.98 4.67 -2.14
C ILE A 122 -17.76 4.62 -3.07
N PHE A 123 -16.96 3.56 -2.97
CA PHE A 123 -15.72 3.35 -3.74
C PHE A 123 -15.90 2.78 -5.16
N ARG A 124 -17.15 2.60 -5.62
CA ARG A 124 -17.42 2.06 -6.98
C ARG A 124 -16.58 2.76 -8.06
N ASN A 125 -15.87 2.02 -8.91
CA ASN A 125 -15.06 2.58 -10.01
C ASN A 125 -13.99 3.60 -9.59
N VAL A 126 -13.59 3.66 -8.31
CA VAL A 126 -12.46 4.49 -7.87
C VAL A 126 -11.19 3.63 -7.92
N PRO A 127 -10.19 3.98 -8.74
CA PRO A 127 -8.90 3.30 -8.72
C PRO A 127 -8.22 3.39 -7.36
N TYR A 128 -7.51 2.33 -6.99
CA TYR A 128 -6.82 2.26 -5.70
C TYR A 128 -5.58 1.38 -5.74
N LEU A 129 -4.66 1.63 -4.81
CA LEU A 129 -3.53 0.76 -4.51
C LEU A 129 -3.93 -0.19 -3.38
N SER A 130 -3.51 -1.45 -3.45
CA SER A 130 -3.87 -2.48 -2.47
C SER A 130 -2.64 -3.28 -2.00
N HIS A 131 -2.53 -3.44 -0.68
CA HIS A 131 -1.40 -4.11 -0.03
C HIS A 131 -1.90 -5.05 1.07
N ARG A 132 -1.23 -6.19 1.21
CA ARG A 132 -1.45 -7.19 2.26
C ARG A 132 -0.35 -7.14 3.30
N PHE A 133 -0.75 -7.27 4.56
CA PHE A 133 0.09 -7.45 5.74
C PHE A 133 -0.39 -8.71 6.49
N GLY A 134 -0.08 -9.88 5.92
CA GLY A 134 -0.68 -11.16 6.34
C GLY A 134 -2.20 -11.19 6.05
N GLU A 135 -3.01 -11.26 7.11
CA GLU A 135 -4.48 -11.28 6.99
C GLU A 135 -5.11 -9.89 6.77
N ILE A 136 -4.35 -8.82 7.02
CA ILE A 136 -4.82 -7.44 6.87
C ILE A 136 -4.62 -6.97 5.44
N GLU A 137 -5.65 -6.38 4.84
CA GLU A 137 -5.58 -5.62 3.58
C GLU A 137 -5.68 -4.13 3.87
N PHE A 138 -4.85 -3.34 3.20
CA PHE A 138 -4.86 -1.88 3.24
C PHE A 138 -4.96 -1.32 1.82
N ASN A 139 -5.89 -0.39 1.63
CA ASN A 139 -6.27 0.19 0.36
C ASN A 139 -6.19 1.72 0.40
N ILE A 140 -5.71 2.31 -0.70
CA ILE A 140 -5.54 3.75 -0.89
C ILE A 140 -6.29 4.15 -2.16
N TYR A 141 -7.43 4.81 -2.01
CA TYR A 141 -8.34 5.18 -3.10
C TYR A 141 -8.04 6.57 -3.64
N GLY A 142 -8.07 6.69 -4.97
CA GLY A 142 -7.90 7.96 -5.68
C GLY A 142 -6.51 8.15 -6.28
N ASP A 143 -6.05 9.40 -6.31
CA ASP A 143 -4.68 9.74 -6.68
C ASP A 143 -3.73 9.36 -5.52
N PRO A 144 -2.67 8.56 -5.73
CA PRO A 144 -1.73 8.21 -4.66
C PRO A 144 -1.10 9.42 -3.96
N ASP A 145 -0.93 10.55 -4.65
CA ASP A 145 -0.38 11.78 -4.06
C ASP A 145 -1.41 12.66 -3.36
N GLU A 146 -2.69 12.47 -3.69
CA GLU A 146 -3.83 13.16 -3.06
C GLU A 146 -4.98 12.15 -2.83
N PRO A 147 -4.81 11.21 -1.88
CA PRO A 147 -5.81 10.16 -1.67
C PRO A 147 -7.16 10.73 -1.25
N ALA A 148 -8.23 10.18 -1.81
CA ALA A 148 -9.60 10.52 -1.45
C ALA A 148 -10.19 9.58 -0.40
N GLY A 149 -9.58 8.42 -0.20
CA GLY A 149 -9.98 7.49 0.85
C GLY A 149 -8.89 6.49 1.21
N LEU A 150 -8.91 6.06 2.47
CA LEU A 150 -8.10 4.97 3.02
C LEU A 150 -9.05 3.91 3.56
N GLU A 151 -8.71 2.64 3.38
CA GLU A 151 -9.49 1.52 3.92
C GLU A 151 -8.54 0.44 4.44
N ILE A 152 -8.81 -0.10 5.63
CA ILE A 152 -8.08 -1.23 6.18
C ILE A 152 -9.07 -2.28 6.65
N GLY A 153 -8.76 -3.56 6.46
CA GLY A 153 -9.68 -4.62 6.85
C GLY A 153 -9.12 -6.02 6.74
N ILE A 154 -9.98 -6.99 7.01
CA ILE A 154 -9.64 -8.42 7.06
C ILE A 154 -10.75 -9.21 6.37
N TYR A 155 -10.37 -10.16 5.52
CA TYR A 155 -11.31 -11.12 4.91
C TYR A 155 -11.57 -12.29 5.86
N ASP A 156 -12.28 -11.97 6.93
CA ASP A 156 -12.86 -12.93 7.84
C ASP A 156 -14.32 -12.53 8.04
N ARG A 157 -15.22 -13.51 8.08
CA ARG A 157 -16.63 -13.24 8.36
C ARG A 157 -16.84 -12.80 9.81
N ALA A 158 -15.92 -13.14 10.70
CA ALA A 158 -15.99 -12.79 12.12
C ALA A 158 -14.59 -12.54 12.70
N PRO A 159 -13.89 -11.45 12.27
CA PRO A 159 -12.57 -11.15 12.79
C PRO A 159 -12.64 -10.92 14.29
N SER A 160 -11.64 -11.44 15.01
CA SER A 160 -11.54 -11.34 16.45
C SER A 160 -11.45 -9.87 16.91
N PRO A 161 -11.83 -9.57 18.16
CA PRO A 161 -11.66 -8.22 18.71
C PRO A 161 -10.21 -7.70 18.62
N GLU A 162 -9.22 -8.57 18.78
CA GLU A 162 -7.80 -8.26 18.65
C GLU A 162 -7.43 -7.87 17.21
N GLN A 163 -7.93 -8.63 16.23
CA GLN A 163 -7.75 -8.35 14.81
C GLN A 163 -8.36 -7.00 14.42
N ARG A 164 -9.58 -6.70 14.88
CA ARG A 164 -10.24 -5.40 14.64
C ARG A 164 -9.48 -4.24 15.31
N ARG A 165 -9.04 -4.42 16.56
CA ARG A 165 -8.21 -3.44 17.28
C ARG A 165 -6.87 -3.20 16.59
N ARG A 166 -6.26 -4.24 16.00
CA ARG A 166 -5.02 -4.11 15.24
C ARG A 166 -5.21 -3.26 13.98
N CYS A 167 -6.31 -3.46 13.25
CA CYS A 167 -6.66 -2.62 12.11
C CYS A 167 -6.91 -1.16 12.53
N LEU A 168 -7.69 -0.96 13.60
CA LEU A 168 -7.99 0.35 14.17
C LEU A 168 -6.71 1.10 14.56
N HIS A 169 -5.82 0.42 15.30
CA HIS A 169 -4.53 0.98 15.68
C HIS A 169 -3.72 1.37 14.44
N ALA A 170 -3.61 0.48 13.46
CA ALA A 170 -2.83 0.73 12.24
C ALA A 170 -3.31 1.94 11.44
N ILE A 171 -4.60 2.00 11.08
CA ILE A 171 -5.11 3.12 10.28
C ILE A 171 -5.16 4.44 11.06
N SER A 172 -5.27 4.40 12.40
CA SER A 172 -5.19 5.61 13.22
C SER A 172 -3.82 6.31 13.14
N GLN A 173 -2.74 5.56 12.93
CA GLN A 173 -1.39 6.15 12.79
C GLN A 173 -1.25 6.97 11.49
N LEU A 174 -2.11 6.73 10.50
CA LEU A 174 -2.08 7.41 9.21
C LEU A 174 -2.74 8.79 9.22
N LEU A 175 -3.47 9.11 10.29
CA LEU A 175 -4.21 10.36 10.40
C LEU A 175 -3.29 11.41 11.02
N PRO A 176 -3.00 12.55 10.38
CA PRO A 176 -2.16 13.58 10.98
C PRO A 176 -2.86 14.34 12.12
N ASP A 177 -4.18 14.49 12.03
CA ASP A 177 -4.96 15.25 13.00
C ASP A 177 -5.35 14.40 14.22
N MET A 178 -5.03 14.90 15.41
CA MET A 178 -5.27 14.17 16.66
C MET A 178 -6.76 14.00 16.97
N ALA A 179 -7.61 14.94 16.58
CA ALA A 179 -9.04 14.82 16.79
C ALA A 179 -9.67 13.80 15.81
N ASP A 180 -9.10 13.61 14.61
CA ASP A 180 -9.44 12.49 13.72
C ASP A 180 -9.10 11.15 14.36
N ARG A 181 -7.89 11.03 14.93
CA ARG A 181 -7.48 9.82 15.66
C ARG A 181 -8.44 9.50 16.79
N ASN A 182 -8.74 10.49 17.63
CA ASN A 182 -9.63 10.29 18.78
C ASN A 182 -11.06 9.94 18.35
N ALA A 183 -11.57 10.56 17.29
CA ALA A 183 -12.88 10.25 16.72
C ALA A 183 -12.94 8.79 16.24
N LEU A 184 -11.95 8.36 15.45
CA LEU A 184 -11.83 6.99 14.97
C LEU A 184 -11.74 5.98 16.13
N MET A 185 -10.88 6.25 17.12
CA MET A 185 -10.68 5.36 18.27
C MET A 185 -11.93 5.20 19.14
N GLY A 186 -12.88 6.13 19.07
CA GLY A 186 -14.15 6.08 19.79
C GLY A 186 -15.29 5.35 19.06
N MET A 187 -15.06 4.86 17.84
CA MET A 187 -16.11 4.24 17.03
C MET A 187 -16.50 2.83 17.50
N ASN A 188 -17.75 2.46 17.26
CA ASN A 188 -18.23 1.09 17.47
C ASN A 188 -17.76 0.18 16.33
N LEU A 189 -16.98 -0.86 16.68
CA LEU A 189 -16.35 -1.78 15.72
C LEU A 189 -17.28 -2.86 15.13
N GLU A 190 -18.58 -2.87 15.44
CA GLU A 190 -19.54 -3.75 14.78
C GLU A 190 -20.09 -3.14 13.49
N ARG A 191 -20.61 -1.92 13.58
CA ARG A 191 -21.07 -1.10 12.47
C ARG A 191 -21.25 0.32 12.97
N SER A 192 -20.62 1.28 12.32
CA SER A 192 -20.78 2.69 12.68
C SER A 192 -20.36 3.61 11.55
N SER A 193 -20.86 4.83 11.57
CA SER A 193 -20.43 5.88 10.67
C SER A 193 -20.41 7.20 11.42
N LEU A 194 -19.39 8.02 11.17
CA LEU A 194 -19.19 9.33 11.78
C LEU A 194 -18.62 10.27 10.72
N THR A 195 -19.11 11.50 10.66
CA THR A 195 -18.54 12.53 9.78
C THR A 195 -17.94 13.66 10.61
N ARG A 196 -16.72 14.09 10.25
CA ARG A 196 -15.99 15.18 10.90
C ARG A 196 -15.37 16.11 9.86
N GLY A 197 -15.98 17.28 9.68
CA GLY A 197 -15.66 18.16 8.56
C GLY A 197 -16.04 17.46 7.25
N SER A 198 -15.10 17.35 6.31
CA SER A 198 -15.32 16.64 5.04
C SER A 198 -15.02 15.13 5.08
N LEU A 199 -14.40 14.62 6.15
CA LEU A 199 -14.07 13.20 6.28
C LEU A 199 -15.23 12.42 6.91
N THR A 200 -15.57 11.30 6.29
CA THR A 200 -16.42 10.24 6.82
C THR A 200 -15.54 9.08 7.28
N PHE A 201 -15.82 8.58 8.47
CA PHE A 201 -15.26 7.39 9.07
C PHE A 201 -16.36 6.34 9.12
N GLU A 202 -16.07 5.12 8.67
CA GLU A 202 -17.07 4.07 8.57
C GLU A 202 -16.49 2.71 8.96
N ILE A 203 -17.27 1.95 9.73
CA ILE A 203 -17.03 0.55 10.03
C ILE A 203 -18.06 -0.28 9.27
N THR A 204 -17.59 -1.07 8.31
CA THR A 204 -18.44 -1.90 7.44
C THR A 204 -18.28 -3.37 7.82
N PRO A 205 -19.35 -4.06 8.29
CA PRO A 205 -19.27 -5.47 8.64
C PRO A 205 -19.13 -6.35 7.39
N ALA A 206 -18.53 -7.54 7.54
CA ALA A 206 -18.35 -8.53 6.47
C ALA A 206 -19.64 -9.01 5.81
N THR A 207 -20.79 -8.78 6.45
CA THR A 207 -22.13 -9.11 5.93
C THR A 207 -22.74 -8.01 5.07
N ALA A 208 -22.13 -6.81 5.01
CA ALA A 208 -22.61 -5.74 4.14
C ALA A 208 -22.35 -6.07 2.66
N GLU A 209 -23.23 -5.60 1.79
CA GLU A 209 -23.25 -5.98 0.37
C GLU A 209 -21.99 -5.53 -0.38
N ASP A 210 -21.47 -4.37 -0.04
CA ASP A 210 -20.26 -3.76 -0.61
C ASP A 210 -18.98 -4.12 0.15
N ALA A 211 -19.06 -5.02 1.12
CA ALA A 211 -17.91 -5.46 1.92
C ALA A 211 -17.12 -6.60 1.28
N TYR A 212 -17.67 -7.27 0.26
CA TYR A 212 -17.07 -8.43 -0.41
C TYR A 212 -16.58 -9.52 0.57
N GLY A 213 -17.29 -9.70 1.69
CA GLY A 213 -16.97 -10.67 2.72
C GLY A 213 -15.86 -10.25 3.70
N GLY A 214 -15.35 -9.02 3.61
CA GLY A 214 -14.37 -8.47 4.55
C GLY A 214 -14.97 -7.50 5.55
N TRP A 215 -14.39 -7.39 6.74
CA TRP A 215 -14.71 -6.32 7.68
C TRP A 215 -13.76 -5.16 7.45
N TRP A 216 -14.28 -3.92 7.36
CA TRP A 216 -13.52 -2.75 6.93
C TRP A 216 -13.64 -1.57 7.90
N ILE A 217 -12.54 -0.82 8.01
CA ILE A 217 -12.50 0.56 8.51
C ILE A 217 -12.15 1.46 7.33
N SER A 218 -13.04 2.38 7.00
CA SER A 218 -12.91 3.26 5.85
C SER A 218 -12.91 4.72 6.31
N ILE A 219 -12.00 5.52 5.75
CA ILE A 219 -11.87 6.95 6.03
C ILE A 219 -11.78 7.67 4.69
N TYR A 220 -12.78 8.47 4.34
CA TYR A 220 -12.88 9.05 3.01
C TYR A 220 -13.55 10.41 2.99
N ASP A 221 -13.24 11.20 1.97
CA ASP A 221 -13.95 12.44 1.65
C ASP A 221 -14.90 12.18 0.48
N VAL A 222 -16.21 12.25 0.72
CA VAL A 222 -17.25 11.92 -0.28
C VAL A 222 -17.06 12.72 -1.56
N ARG A 223 -16.79 14.03 -1.43
CA ARG A 223 -16.62 14.91 -2.60
C ARG A 223 -15.38 14.53 -3.39
N GLN A 224 -14.27 14.25 -2.71
CA GLN A 224 -13.05 13.83 -3.39
C GLN A 224 -13.23 12.45 -4.05
N ILE A 225 -13.91 11.51 -3.38
CA ILE A 225 -14.21 10.20 -3.97
C ILE A 225 -14.99 10.33 -5.28
N ASP A 226 -16.02 11.19 -5.32
CA ASP A 226 -16.77 11.40 -6.55
C ASP A 226 -15.93 12.03 -7.67
N GLN A 227 -14.98 12.90 -7.32
CA GLN A 227 -14.01 13.47 -8.28
C GLN A 227 -12.98 12.45 -8.78
N GLN A 228 -12.66 11.44 -7.96
CA GLN A 228 -11.70 10.38 -8.25
C GLN A 228 -12.34 9.17 -8.94
N ARG A 229 -13.64 9.21 -9.25
CA ARG A 229 -14.31 8.09 -9.92
C ARG A 229 -13.88 8.02 -11.39
N ALA A 230 -13.32 6.88 -11.80
CA ALA A 230 -12.95 6.67 -13.19
C ALA A 230 -14.19 6.56 -14.07
N THR A 231 -14.15 7.23 -15.21
CA THR A 231 -15.16 7.09 -16.26
C THR A 231 -15.14 5.69 -16.88
N PRO A 232 -16.21 5.23 -17.54
CA PRO A 232 -16.19 3.95 -18.26
C PRO A 232 -15.05 3.84 -19.28
N LYS A 233 -14.70 4.96 -19.92
CA LYS A 233 -13.57 5.04 -20.87
C LYS A 233 -12.24 4.83 -20.17
N GLU A 234 -12.00 5.50 -19.04
CA GLU A 234 -10.78 5.32 -18.24
C GLU A 234 -10.69 3.88 -17.72
N LEU A 235 -11.78 3.33 -17.17
CA LEU A 235 -11.81 1.94 -16.69
C LEU A 235 -11.39 0.95 -17.78
N ALA A 236 -11.84 1.13 -19.02
CA ALA A 236 -11.42 0.27 -20.13
C ALA A 236 -9.91 0.35 -20.44
N GLN A 237 -9.25 1.45 -20.10
CA GLN A 237 -7.82 1.68 -20.33
C GLN A 237 -6.94 1.24 -19.16
N ILE A 238 -7.46 1.32 -17.94
CA ILE A 238 -6.68 1.11 -16.71
C ILE A 238 -7.00 -0.21 -16.02
N THR A 239 -7.76 -1.09 -16.65
CA THR A 239 -8.13 -2.39 -16.06
C THR A 239 -7.87 -3.53 -17.01
N VAL A 240 -7.59 -4.71 -16.44
CA VAL A 240 -7.42 -5.97 -17.16
C VAL A 240 -8.28 -7.04 -16.51
N ASP A 241 -8.60 -8.09 -17.25
CA ASP A 241 -9.30 -9.25 -16.69
C ASP A 241 -8.44 -9.94 -15.64
N ARG A 242 -9.08 -10.43 -14.58
CA ARG A 242 -8.42 -11.18 -13.50
C ARG A 242 -7.93 -12.57 -13.91
N ALA A 243 -8.14 -12.98 -15.16
CA ALA A 243 -7.66 -14.26 -15.65
C ALA A 243 -6.13 -14.37 -15.45
N PRO A 244 -5.61 -15.53 -14.99
CA PRO A 244 -4.18 -15.75 -14.89
C PRO A 244 -3.56 -15.52 -16.27
N GLN A 245 -2.81 -14.43 -16.42
CA GLN A 245 -1.99 -14.25 -17.60
C GLN A 245 -0.94 -15.35 -17.58
N ALA A 246 -0.74 -16.03 -18.73
CA ALA A 246 0.18 -17.15 -18.85
C ALA A 246 1.52 -16.80 -18.19
N ALA A 247 2.01 -17.70 -17.32
CA ALA A 247 3.28 -17.55 -16.63
C ALA A 247 4.39 -17.30 -17.66
N THR A 248 4.71 -16.03 -17.85
CA THR A 248 5.86 -15.62 -18.65
C THR A 248 7.05 -15.71 -17.71
N PRO A 249 8.19 -16.29 -18.12
CA PRO A 249 9.35 -16.46 -17.24
C PRO A 249 9.74 -15.10 -16.67
N VAL A 250 9.89 -15.02 -15.34
CA VAL A 250 10.40 -13.86 -14.55
C VAL A 250 10.14 -12.53 -15.27
N SER A 251 8.88 -12.10 -15.28
CA SER A 251 8.39 -10.97 -16.07
C SER A 251 9.29 -9.74 -15.92
N SER A 252 10.06 -9.44 -16.97
CA SER A 252 10.73 -8.17 -17.27
C SER A 252 9.72 -7.04 -17.54
N ASP A 253 8.65 -7.02 -16.76
CA ASP A 253 7.57 -6.07 -16.87
C ASP A 253 6.99 -5.95 -15.46
N LEU A 254 7.60 -5.07 -14.67
CA LEU A 254 7.22 -4.79 -13.29
C LEU A 254 5.79 -4.25 -13.19
N LEU A 255 5.21 -3.77 -14.31
CA LEU A 255 3.84 -3.29 -14.43
C LEU A 255 2.81 -4.43 -14.40
N ARG A 256 3.23 -5.68 -14.68
CA ARG A 256 2.34 -6.85 -14.67
C ARG A 256 2.22 -7.46 -13.28
N TRP A 257 0.98 -7.84 -12.95
CA TRP A 257 0.69 -8.61 -11.75
C TRP A 257 1.17 -10.05 -11.90
N ARG A 258 1.88 -10.55 -10.89
CA ARG A 258 2.24 -11.96 -10.74
C ARG A 258 0.99 -12.76 -10.36
N GLU A 259 0.97 -14.03 -10.73
CA GLU A 259 -0.17 -14.93 -10.46
C GLU A 259 -0.56 -14.93 -8.97
N GLN A 260 0.42 -14.96 -8.06
CA GLN A 260 0.16 -14.93 -6.63
C GLN A 260 -0.50 -13.63 -6.15
N GLU A 261 -0.13 -12.49 -6.75
CA GLU A 261 -0.67 -11.17 -6.41
C GLU A 261 -2.14 -11.03 -6.90
N ILE A 262 -2.47 -11.69 -8.01
CA ILE A 262 -3.85 -11.81 -8.52
C ILE A 262 -4.69 -12.76 -7.66
N LYS A 263 -4.10 -13.89 -7.22
CA LYS A 263 -4.78 -14.86 -6.34
C LYS A 263 -5.19 -14.23 -5.00
N MET A 264 -4.35 -13.32 -4.47
CA MET A 264 -4.61 -12.63 -3.20
C MET A 264 -5.55 -11.42 -3.33
N ALA A 265 -5.88 -10.99 -4.55
CA ALA A 265 -6.81 -9.89 -4.77
C ALA A 265 -8.19 -10.16 -4.14
N ARG A 266 -8.88 -9.09 -3.70
CA ARG A 266 -10.29 -9.13 -3.24
C ARG A 266 -11.13 -10.07 -4.11
N PRO A 267 -11.89 -11.03 -3.57
CA PRO A 267 -12.72 -11.91 -4.38
C PRO A 267 -13.72 -11.08 -5.21
N GLY A 268 -13.96 -11.51 -6.45
CA GLY A 268 -15.06 -10.95 -7.24
C GLY A 268 -16.40 -11.33 -6.63
N VAL A 269 -17.47 -10.63 -7.00
CA VAL A 269 -18.83 -11.00 -6.58
C VAL A 269 -19.14 -12.41 -7.11
N PRO A 270 -19.57 -13.36 -6.25
CA PRO A 270 -19.97 -14.69 -6.70
C PRO A 270 -21.03 -14.62 -7.81
N GLY A 271 -20.79 -15.30 -8.94
CA GLY A 271 -21.72 -15.37 -10.07
C GLY A 271 -21.56 -14.28 -11.13
N LEU A 272 -20.65 -13.32 -10.96
CA LEU A 272 -20.23 -12.39 -12.02
C LEU A 272 -18.94 -12.87 -12.69
N PRO A 273 -18.66 -12.49 -13.96
CA PRO A 273 -17.39 -12.79 -14.62
C PRO A 273 -16.22 -12.46 -13.69
N GLN A 274 -15.17 -13.29 -13.68
CA GLN A 274 -13.98 -13.07 -12.86
C GLN A 274 -13.55 -11.62 -13.04
N GLY A 275 -13.74 -10.80 -11.99
CA GLY A 275 -13.80 -9.34 -12.11
C GLY A 275 -12.56 -8.73 -12.76
N ARG A 276 -12.61 -7.44 -13.08
CA ARG A 276 -11.40 -6.76 -13.58
C ARG A 276 -10.52 -6.32 -12.41
N VAL A 277 -9.23 -6.21 -12.65
CA VAL A 277 -8.27 -5.59 -11.72
C VAL A 277 -7.65 -4.36 -12.35
N PHE A 278 -7.30 -3.37 -11.54
CA PHE A 278 -6.55 -2.20 -11.94
C PHE A 278 -5.11 -2.59 -12.30
N LEU A 279 -4.52 -1.96 -13.32
CA LEU A 279 -3.09 -2.07 -13.61
C LEU A 279 -2.25 -1.57 -12.43
N ARG A 280 -1.06 -2.14 -12.24
CA ARG A 280 -0.13 -1.64 -11.22
C ARG A 280 0.32 -0.23 -11.57
N GLY A 281 0.53 0.63 -10.57
CA GLY A 281 1.13 1.96 -10.71
C GLY A 281 0.24 3.03 -11.37
N ILE A 282 -1.06 2.79 -11.46
CA ILE A 282 -2.02 3.81 -11.91
C ILE A 282 -1.96 5.03 -11.00
N HIS A 283 -1.98 6.20 -11.63
CA HIS A 283 -2.02 7.50 -10.96
C HIS A 283 -2.80 8.49 -11.85
N ARG A 284 -3.04 9.70 -11.35
CA ARG A 284 -3.63 10.76 -12.17
C ARG A 284 -2.58 11.68 -12.74
N LYS A 285 -2.84 12.12 -13.96
CA LYS A 285 -2.08 13.15 -14.64
C LYS A 285 -3.05 14.06 -15.38
N ASN A 286 -3.01 15.36 -15.11
CA ASN A 286 -3.91 16.35 -15.71
C ASN A 286 -5.41 15.98 -15.57
N GLY A 287 -5.80 15.44 -14.41
CA GLY A 287 -7.19 15.10 -14.12
C GLY A 287 -7.72 13.84 -14.81
N VAL A 288 -6.86 12.99 -15.38
CA VAL A 288 -7.26 11.67 -15.91
C VAL A 288 -6.37 10.58 -15.37
N TYR A 289 -6.91 9.37 -15.21
CA TYR A 289 -6.10 8.21 -14.85
C TYR A 289 -5.24 7.74 -16.01
N VAL A 290 -3.98 7.46 -15.73
CA VAL A 290 -3.02 6.96 -16.71
C VAL A 290 -2.43 5.64 -16.22
N ALA A 291 -2.27 4.70 -17.16
CA ALA A 291 -1.45 3.53 -16.92
C ALA A 291 0.03 3.96 -16.89
N PRO A 292 0.84 3.45 -15.96
CA PRO A 292 2.27 3.70 -15.99
C PRO A 292 2.91 3.07 -17.22
N THR A 293 3.87 3.79 -17.80
CA THR A 293 4.73 3.27 -18.88
C THR A 293 5.98 2.59 -18.33
N THR A 294 6.34 2.89 -17.08
CA THR A 294 7.48 2.37 -16.30
C THR A 294 7.15 2.54 -14.81
N LEU A 295 7.69 1.68 -13.93
CA LEU A 295 7.61 1.85 -12.46
C LEU A 295 8.91 2.42 -11.90
#